data_AF-A0A2D7V0L4-F1
#
_entry.id   AF-A0A2D7V0L4-F1
#
_cell.length_a   1.000
_cell.length_b   1.000
_cell.length_c   1.000
_cell.angle_alpha   90.00
_cell.angle_beta   90.00
_cell.angle_gamma   90.00
#
_symmetry.space_group_name_H-M   'P 1'
#
loop_
_entity.id
_entity.type
_entity.pdbx_description
1 polymer ?
#
loop_
_entity_poly.entity_id
_entity_poly.type
_entity_poly.pdbx_seq_one_letter_code
_entity_poly.pdbx_strand_id
1 'polypeptide(L)'
;MSGAPETLKVFSAVIKVVLSDGVLTQEEKRLIIAIGRELELDDGDPLNVYNAVLKGEEIDGGREMTRKERVDLYRKSWMTVHFNEDESDDEAAVMKCLREELHFSKDEAKAIIEPLREKQNELEEVESKTLVEKMKKIIGR
;
A
#
# COMPACT_ATOMS: atom_id res chain seq x y z
N MET A 1 -5.16 -23.91 5.36
CA MET A 1 -5.56 -23.09 6.53
C MET A 1 -6.51 -22.03 5.98
N SER A 2 -7.78 -22.00 6.38
CA SER A 2 -8.80 -21.13 5.78
C SER A 2 -9.52 -20.38 6.89
N GLY A 3 -8.85 -19.36 7.43
CA GLY A 3 -9.44 -18.30 8.27
C GLY A 3 -9.43 -16.97 7.51
N ALA A 4 -10.11 -15.96 8.02
CA ALA A 4 -9.98 -14.61 7.48
C ALA A 4 -8.52 -14.11 7.67
N PRO A 5 -7.99 -13.25 6.79
CA PRO A 5 -6.69 -12.61 7.01
C PRO A 5 -6.64 -11.91 8.36
N GLU A 6 -5.53 -12.04 9.08
CA GLU A 6 -5.33 -11.45 10.40
C GLU A 6 -4.37 -10.26 10.32
N THR A 7 -4.65 -9.19 11.06
CA THR A 7 -3.92 -7.92 10.93
C THR A 7 -2.41 -8.02 11.17
N LEU A 8 -1.96 -8.73 12.22
CA LEU A 8 -0.52 -8.85 12.51
C LEU A 8 0.19 -9.75 11.51
N LYS A 9 -0.50 -10.79 11.02
CA LYS A 9 0.02 -11.67 9.97
C LYS A 9 0.25 -10.92 8.65
N VAL A 10 -0.75 -10.15 8.22
CA VAL A 10 -0.64 -9.29 7.02
C VAL A 10 0.51 -8.28 7.19
N PHE A 11 0.60 -7.62 8.35
CA PHE A 11 1.68 -6.66 8.60
C PHE A 11 3.05 -7.32 8.62
N SER A 12 3.19 -8.50 9.24
CA SER A 12 4.44 -9.27 9.26
C SER A 12 4.90 -9.65 7.86
N ALA A 13 4.00 -10.09 6.98
CA ALA A 13 4.31 -10.40 5.60
C ALA A 13 4.82 -9.17 4.83
N VAL A 14 4.18 -8.01 5.03
CA VAL A 14 4.64 -6.74 4.42
C VAL A 14 6.05 -6.37 4.91
N ILE A 15 6.30 -6.42 6.21
CA ILE A 15 7.63 -6.10 6.78
C ILE A 15 8.70 -7.06 6.23
N LYS A 16 8.39 -8.35 6.07
CA LYS A 16 9.33 -9.32 5.47
C LYS A 16 9.70 -8.96 4.03
N VAL A 17 8.74 -8.48 3.23
CA VAL A 17 8.99 -8.07 1.84
C VAL A 17 9.88 -6.83 1.80
N VAL A 18 9.53 -5.81 2.58
CA VAL A 18 10.27 -4.55 2.61
C VAL A 18 11.69 -4.72 3.15
N LEU A 19 11.92 -5.64 4.09
CA LEU A 19 13.28 -5.87 4.63
C LEU A 19 14.12 -6.83 3.79
N SER A 20 13.64 -7.26 2.62
CA SER A 20 14.29 -8.32 1.84
C SER A 20 15.65 -7.90 1.24
N ASP A 21 15.84 -6.62 0.94
CA ASP A 21 17.08 -6.05 0.42
C ASP A 21 18.00 -5.46 1.52
N GLY A 22 17.49 -5.37 2.75
CA GLY A 22 18.17 -4.84 3.93
C GLY A 22 18.20 -3.31 4.03
N VAL A 23 17.51 -2.58 3.14
CA VAL A 23 17.47 -1.11 3.14
C VAL A 23 16.03 -0.64 3.22
N LEU A 24 15.73 0.23 4.18
CA LEU A 24 14.39 0.79 4.33
C LEU A 24 14.36 2.26 3.86
N THR A 25 13.87 2.48 2.65
CA THR A 25 13.71 3.79 1.99
C THR A 25 12.65 4.65 2.68
N GLN A 26 12.52 5.93 2.28
CA GLN A 26 11.50 6.81 2.85
C GLN A 26 10.11 6.45 2.33
N GLU A 27 10.03 6.03 1.07
CA GLU A 27 8.85 5.59 0.33
C GLU A 27 8.24 4.37 1.05
N GLU A 28 9.06 3.35 1.31
CA GLU A 28 8.66 2.16 2.04
C GLU A 28 8.26 2.45 3.49
N LYS A 29 8.93 3.38 4.18
CA LYS A 29 8.50 3.83 5.52
C LYS A 29 7.11 4.43 5.47
N ARG A 30 6.83 5.30 4.49
CA ARG A 30 5.49 5.89 4.31
C ARG A 30 4.45 4.80 4.07
N LEU A 31 4.77 3.82 3.21
CA LEU A 31 3.87 2.70 2.91
C LEU A 31 3.60 1.82 4.14
N ILE A 32 4.62 1.42 4.88
CA ILE A 32 4.48 0.63 6.11
C ILE A 32 3.65 1.39 7.16
N ILE A 33 3.92 2.68 7.36
CA ILE A 33 3.16 3.51 8.32
C ILE A 33 1.69 3.61 7.90
N ALA A 34 1.42 3.78 6.60
CA ALA A 34 0.06 3.82 6.07
C ALA A 34 -0.67 2.47 6.29
N ILE A 35 0.00 1.36 6.02
CA ILE A 35 -0.55 0.00 6.23
C ILE A 35 -0.81 -0.26 7.72
N GLY A 36 0.15 0.04 8.60
CA GLY A 36 -0.01 -0.20 10.04
C GLY A 36 -1.16 0.60 10.66
N ARG A 37 -1.35 1.85 10.21
CA ARG A 37 -2.50 2.68 10.61
C ARG A 37 -3.82 2.10 10.15
N GLU A 38 -3.87 1.61 8.91
CA GLU A 38 -5.10 1.07 8.32
C GLU A 38 -5.49 -0.30 8.89
N LEU A 39 -4.50 -1.05 9.37
CA LEU A 39 -4.69 -2.29 10.12
C LEU A 39 -5.10 -2.05 11.58
N GLU A 40 -5.15 -0.80 12.04
CA GLU A 40 -5.50 -0.41 13.41
C GLU A 40 -4.62 -1.13 14.45
N LEU A 41 -3.32 -1.24 14.18
CA LEU A 41 -2.37 -1.89 15.09
C LEU A 41 -2.16 -1.07 16.36
N ASP A 42 -1.94 -1.74 17.49
CA ASP A 42 -1.64 -1.07 18.75
C ASP A 42 -0.26 -0.39 18.70
N ASP A 43 -0.03 0.66 19.51
CA ASP A 43 1.18 1.49 19.48
C ASP A 43 2.52 0.72 19.65
N GLY A 44 2.49 -0.53 20.13
CA GLY A 44 3.65 -1.42 20.25
C GLY A 44 3.77 -2.50 19.17
N ASP A 45 2.69 -2.80 18.45
CA ASP A 45 2.63 -3.91 17.50
C ASP A 45 3.58 -3.73 16.32
N PRO A 46 3.70 -2.55 15.67
CA PRO A 46 4.62 -2.38 14.56
C PRO A 46 6.07 -2.69 14.94
N LEU A 47 6.50 -2.24 16.12
CA LEU A 47 7.86 -2.47 16.61
C LEU A 47 8.08 -3.94 16.99
N ASN A 48 7.08 -4.57 17.61
CA ASN A 48 7.13 -6.00 17.94
C ASN A 48 7.24 -6.85 16.67
N VAL A 49 6.45 -6.53 15.64
CA VAL A 49 6.51 -7.22 14.35
C VAL A 49 7.85 -7.04 13.68
N TYR A 50 8.35 -5.81 13.63
CA TYR A 50 9.67 -5.53 13.09
C TYR A 50 10.78 -6.34 13.78
N ASN A 51 10.79 -6.35 15.11
CA ASN A 51 11.80 -7.08 15.89
C ASN A 51 11.70 -8.61 15.69
N ALA A 52 10.50 -9.15 15.58
CA ALA A 52 10.31 -10.58 15.32
C ALA A 52 10.81 -10.97 13.92
N VAL A 53 10.49 -10.17 12.90
CA VAL A 53 10.99 -10.41 11.53
C VAL A 53 12.51 -10.39 11.48
N LEU A 54 13.17 -9.44 12.16
CA LEU A 54 14.64 -9.41 12.26
C LEU A 54 15.25 -10.66 12.92
N LYS A 55 14.52 -11.30 13.84
CA LYS A 55 14.96 -12.55 14.50
C LYS A 55 14.59 -13.81 13.72
N GLY A 56 13.89 -13.68 12.60
CA GLY A 56 13.34 -14.82 11.86
C GLY A 56 12.17 -15.50 12.59
N GLU A 57 11.51 -14.80 13.52
CA GLU A 57 10.34 -15.30 14.23
C GLU A 57 9.07 -15.10 13.38
N GLU A 58 8.14 -16.04 13.45
CA GLU A 58 6.81 -15.90 12.85
C GLU A 58 5.85 -15.25 13.85
N ILE A 59 5.09 -14.27 13.38
CA ILE A 59 3.96 -13.71 14.11
C ILE A 59 2.69 -14.10 13.37
N ASP A 60 1.87 -14.85 14.09
CA ASP A 60 0.49 -15.14 13.70
C ASP A 60 -0.47 -14.40 14.64
N GLY A 61 -1.72 -14.24 14.21
CA GLY A 61 -2.76 -13.60 14.99
C GLY A 61 -2.97 -12.13 14.64
N GLY A 62 -3.53 -11.43 15.61
CA GLY A 62 -4.18 -10.15 15.40
C GLY A 62 -5.67 -10.33 15.21
N ARG A 63 -6.32 -9.30 14.66
CA ARG A 63 -7.75 -9.26 14.42
C ARG A 63 -8.07 -9.85 13.06
N GLU A 64 -9.14 -10.65 12.97
CA GLU A 64 -9.70 -11.04 11.68
C GLU A 64 -10.22 -9.83 10.91
N MET A 65 -9.81 -9.72 9.65
CA MET A 65 -10.21 -8.64 8.76
C MET A 65 -11.52 -8.96 8.02
N THR A 66 -12.47 -8.04 8.08
CA THR A 66 -13.66 -8.07 7.23
C THR A 66 -13.28 -7.83 5.77
N ARG A 67 -14.18 -8.20 4.83
CA ARG A 67 -13.95 -7.89 3.41
C ARG A 67 -13.78 -6.39 3.14
N LYS A 68 -14.53 -5.54 3.85
CA LYS A 68 -14.47 -4.10 3.69
C LYS A 68 -13.08 -3.57 4.07
N GLU A 69 -12.53 -3.97 5.21
CA GLU A 69 -11.21 -3.54 5.66
C GLU A 69 -10.11 -4.01 4.71
N ARG A 70 -10.21 -5.23 4.19
CA ARG A 70 -9.27 -5.73 3.18
C ARG A 70 -9.28 -4.86 1.92
N VAL A 71 -10.45 -4.48 1.43
CA VAL A 71 -10.59 -3.62 0.25
C VAL A 71 -10.07 -2.21 0.55
N ASP A 72 -10.42 -1.64 1.69
CA ASP A 72 -10.01 -0.29 2.09
C ASP A 72 -8.49 -0.21 2.26
N LEU A 73 -7.87 -1.22 2.88
CA LEU A 73 -6.42 -1.36 2.97
C LEU A 73 -5.76 -1.42 1.59
N TYR A 74 -6.21 -2.32 0.73
CA TYR A 74 -5.61 -2.49 -0.58
C TYR A 74 -5.69 -1.21 -1.42
N ARG A 75 -6.82 -0.49 -1.35
CA ARG A 75 -7.00 0.80 -2.04
C ARG A 75 -6.07 1.88 -1.50
N LYS A 76 -5.97 2.03 -0.18
CA LYS A 76 -5.14 3.07 0.45
C LYS A 76 -3.65 2.80 0.25
N SER A 77 -3.22 1.53 0.30
CA SER A 77 -1.86 1.14 -0.05
C SER A 77 -1.55 1.48 -1.51
N TRP A 78 -2.45 1.13 -2.45
CA TRP A 78 -2.27 1.46 -3.86
C TRP A 78 -2.15 2.97 -4.08
N MET A 79 -3.04 3.76 -3.47
CA MET A 79 -2.95 5.22 -3.51
C MET A 79 -1.62 5.71 -2.96
N THR A 80 -1.13 5.17 -1.85
CA THR A 80 0.14 5.60 -1.24
C THR A 80 1.32 5.38 -2.19
N VAL A 81 1.36 4.23 -2.89
CA VAL A 81 2.39 3.92 -3.88
C VAL A 81 2.29 4.83 -5.11
N HIS A 82 1.07 5.08 -5.60
CA HIS A 82 0.87 5.77 -6.88
C HIS A 82 0.62 7.29 -6.76
N PHE A 83 0.70 7.87 -5.56
CA PHE A 83 0.32 9.28 -5.35
C PHE A 83 1.35 10.30 -5.85
N ASN A 84 2.64 9.98 -5.82
CA ASN A 84 3.69 10.99 -6.05
C ASN A 84 4.77 10.62 -7.08
N GLU A 85 4.98 9.34 -7.41
CA GLU A 85 6.15 8.90 -8.17
C GLU A 85 5.85 7.64 -8.99
N ASP A 86 6.80 7.26 -9.84
CA ASP A 86 6.82 5.95 -10.50
C ASP A 86 6.94 4.85 -9.44
N GLU A 87 6.06 3.85 -9.52
CA GLU A 87 6.08 2.67 -8.66
C GLU A 87 7.47 1.99 -8.69
N SER A 88 8.09 1.82 -7.52
CA SER A 88 9.33 1.06 -7.40
C SER A 88 9.07 -0.46 -7.39
N ASP A 89 10.10 -1.26 -7.73
CA ASP A 89 10.01 -2.73 -7.71
C ASP A 89 9.65 -3.27 -6.31
N ASP A 90 10.14 -2.62 -5.24
CA ASP A 90 9.86 -3.01 -3.85
C ASP A 90 8.41 -2.69 -3.45
N GLU A 91 7.89 -1.53 -3.86
CA GLU A 91 6.47 -1.18 -3.65
C GLU A 91 5.55 -2.10 -4.45
N ALA A 92 5.92 -2.46 -5.68
CA ALA A 92 5.20 -3.45 -6.47
C ALA A 92 5.19 -4.83 -5.79
N ALA A 93 6.31 -5.23 -5.16
CA ALA A 93 6.40 -6.45 -4.36
C ALA A 93 5.48 -6.40 -3.14
N VAL A 94 5.40 -5.26 -2.44
CA VAL A 94 4.46 -5.06 -1.32
C VAL A 94 3.01 -5.15 -1.80
N MET A 95 2.66 -4.52 -2.92
CA MET A 95 1.30 -4.60 -3.49
C MET A 95 0.93 -6.02 -3.91
N LYS A 96 1.89 -6.78 -4.44
CA LYS A 96 1.70 -8.21 -4.75
C LYS A 96 1.48 -9.03 -3.47
N CYS A 97 2.28 -8.80 -2.44
CA CYS A 97 2.14 -9.46 -1.14
C CYS A 97 0.78 -9.17 -0.51
N LEU A 98 0.37 -7.90 -0.45
CA LEU A 98 -0.95 -7.51 0.06
C LEU A 98 -2.09 -8.20 -0.69
N ARG A 99 -2.02 -8.31 -2.01
CA ARG A 99 -3.04 -9.03 -2.79
C ARG A 99 -3.17 -10.49 -2.31
N GLU A 100 -2.05 -11.16 -2.08
CA GLU A 100 -2.01 -12.56 -1.66
C GLU A 100 -2.50 -12.73 -0.23
N GLU A 101 -2.00 -11.93 0.72
CA GLU A 101 -2.37 -11.99 2.14
C GLU A 101 -3.82 -11.56 2.39
N LEU A 102 -4.37 -10.65 1.59
CA LEU A 102 -5.78 -10.24 1.69
C LEU A 102 -6.74 -11.19 0.97
N HIS A 103 -6.21 -12.25 0.36
CA HIS A 103 -6.92 -13.27 -0.38
C HIS A 103 -7.70 -12.72 -1.59
N PHE A 104 -7.11 -11.76 -2.31
CA PHE A 104 -7.68 -11.23 -3.54
C PHE A 104 -7.16 -11.99 -4.77
N SER A 105 -8.09 -12.38 -5.65
CA SER A 105 -7.72 -12.85 -6.98
C SER A 105 -7.15 -11.69 -7.81
N LYS A 106 -6.47 -12.00 -8.92
CA LYS A 106 -5.97 -10.95 -9.83
C LYS A 106 -7.10 -10.11 -10.41
N ASP A 107 -8.22 -10.74 -10.77
CA ASP A 107 -9.39 -10.06 -11.33
C ASP A 107 -10.08 -9.18 -10.29
N GLU A 108 -10.19 -9.66 -9.04
CA GLU A 108 -10.76 -8.87 -7.94
C GLU A 108 -9.87 -7.67 -7.61
N ALA A 109 -8.56 -7.88 -7.48
CA ALA A 109 -7.61 -6.80 -7.26
C ALA A 109 -7.67 -5.75 -8.37
N LYS A 110 -7.77 -6.18 -9.63
CA LYS A 110 -7.95 -5.28 -10.78
C LYS A 110 -9.24 -4.47 -10.66
N ALA A 111 -10.37 -5.11 -10.38
CA ALA A 111 -11.66 -4.43 -10.23
C ALA A 111 -11.69 -3.44 -9.05
N ILE A 112 -10.92 -3.70 -7.99
CA ILE A 112 -10.80 -2.77 -6.84
C ILE A 112 -10.06 -1.48 -7.24
N ILE A 113 -9.04 -1.59 -8.10
CA ILE A 113 -8.09 -0.53 -8.45
C ILE A 113 -8.47 0.25 -9.72
N GLU A 114 -9.12 -0.36 -10.71
CA GLU A 114 -9.50 0.32 -11.96
C GLU A 114 -10.21 1.67 -11.74
N PRO A 115 -11.21 1.79 -10.84
CA PRO A 115 -11.87 3.07 -10.58
C PRO A 115 -10.95 4.13 -9.96
N LEU A 116 -9.92 3.71 -9.21
CA LEU A 116 -8.94 4.64 -8.63
C LEU A 116 -7.98 5.16 -9.70
N ARG A 117 -7.57 4.28 -10.63
CA ARG A 117 -6.71 4.62 -11.75
C ARG A 117 -7.40 5.58 -12.72
N GLU A 118 -8.67 5.34 -13.04
CA GLU A 118 -9.46 6.25 -13.88
C GLU A 118 -9.52 7.65 -13.25
N LYS A 119 -9.84 7.72 -11.97
CA LYS A 119 -9.89 8.99 -11.23
C LYS A 119 -8.53 9.70 -11.18
N GLN A 120 -7.43 8.96 -11.01
CA GLN A 120 -6.08 9.53 -11.05
C GLN A 120 -5.78 10.14 -12.42
N ASN A 121 -6.04 9.41 -13.51
CA ASN A 121 -5.82 9.91 -14.87
C ASN A 121 -6.64 11.18 -15.15
N GLU A 122 -7.89 11.23 -14.69
CA GLU A 122 -8.74 12.43 -14.83
C GLU A 122 -8.14 13.65 -14.10
N LEU A 123 -7.59 13.46 -12.90
CA LEU A 123 -6.95 14.54 -12.14
C LEU A 123 -5.68 15.03 -12.83
N GLU A 124 -4.83 14.12 -13.30
CA GLU A 124 -3.60 14.45 -14.05
C GLU A 124 -3.89 15.22 -15.34
N GLU A 125 -4.95 14.85 -16.06
CA GLU A 125 -5.40 15.58 -17.25
C GLU A 125 -5.82 17.02 -16.92
N VAL A 126 -6.56 17.21 -15.83
CA VAL A 126 -7.04 18.53 -15.38
C VAL A 126 -5.87 19.41 -14.94
N GLU A 127 -4.92 18.86 -14.19
CA GLU A 127 -3.71 19.57 -13.78
C GLU A 127 -2.87 19.98 -14.99
N SER A 128 -2.66 19.06 -15.95
CA SER A 128 -1.94 19.32 -17.19
C SER A 128 -2.57 20.45 -18.00
N LYS A 129 -3.89 20.44 -18.19
CA LYS A 129 -4.63 21.52 -18.87
C LYS A 129 -4.46 22.85 -18.14
N THR A 130 -4.56 22.85 -16.81
CA THR A 130 -4.40 24.04 -15.97
C THR A 130 -2.99 24.64 -16.08
N LEU A 131 -1.95 23.80 -16.08
CA LEU A 131 -0.56 24.23 -16.24
C LEU A 131 -0.32 24.84 -17.62
N VAL A 132 -0.83 24.22 -18.69
CA VAL A 132 -0.72 24.74 -20.06
C VAL A 132 -1.40 26.11 -20.19
N GLU A 133 -2.58 26.29 -19.60
CA GLU A 133 -3.27 27.59 -19.59
C GLU A 133 -2.47 28.68 -18.85
N LYS A 134 -1.88 28.34 -17.70
CA LYS A 134 -0.99 29.25 -16.95
C LYS A 134 0.23 29.63 -17.78
N MET A 135 0.88 28.68 -18.45
CA MET A 135 2.02 28.94 -19.32
C MET A 135 1.66 29.83 -20.51
N LYS A 136 0.52 29.60 -21.17
CA LYS A 136 0.02 30.47 -22.25
C LYS A 136 -0.19 31.91 -21.79
N LYS A 137 -0.68 32.13 -20.56
CA LYS A 137 -0.83 33.49 -19.98
C LYS A 137 0.50 34.19 -19.69
N ILE A 138 1.55 33.42 -19.38
CA ILE A 138 2.89 33.95 -19.08
C ILE A 138 3.64 34.28 -20.38
N ILE A 139 3.59 33.39 -21.38
CA ILE A 139 4.33 33.51 -22.64
C ILE A 139 3.60 34.41 -23.66
N GLY A 140 2.27 34.53 -23.55
CA GLY A 140 1.44 35.41 -24.39
C GLY A 140 1.45 36.89 -23.99
N ARG A 141 2.50 37.36 -23.30
CA ARG A 141 2.80 38.78 -23.02
C ARG A 141 4.11 39.18 -23.65
#